data_AF-A0A2L0CV60-F1
#
_entry.id   AF-A0A2L0CV60-F1
#
_cell.length_a   1.000
_cell.length_b   1.000
_cell.length_c   1.000
_cell.angle_alpha   90.00
_cell.angle_beta   90.00
_cell.angle_gamma   90.00
#
_symmetry.space_group_name_H-M   'P 1'
#
loop_
_entity.id
_entity.type
_entity.pdbx_description
1 polymer ?
#
loop_
_entity_poly.entity_id
_entity_poly.type
_entity_poly.pdbx_seq_one_letter_code
_entity_poly.pdbx_strand_id
1 'polypeptide(L)'
;FETKLVSTLIAKFLPVPMFRNVTLKCLTEIAGLNVSNYDAIFIELFNDTMKQLEIMLPLQTDIRSSYASGQDQEQNFIQNLALFLCTFLKEHGNLAENLSNMDTLRNALHYLVLISEVDEVEIFKICLEYWSTLASELYKDVPYGAISTVFFAAPNKVLYREVLNKVRYIMISRMAKPEEVLVVENDNGEVVREFMKDTDCINLYKNMRETLVYLTHLDYSDTERIMTEKLQNQVNGTEWSWKNLNTLCWAIGSISGAMHEEDEKRFLVTVIKDLLGLCEQKRGKDNKAIIASNIMYVVGQYPRFLRAHWKFLKTVVNKLFEFMHETHDGVQDMACDTFIKVDTK
;
A
#
# COMPACT_ATOMS: atom_id res chain seq x y z
N PHE A 1 -10.89 -33.19 11.86
CA PHE A 1 -10.82 -32.32 13.05
C PHE A 1 -10.76 -33.09 14.38
N GLU A 2 -11.30 -34.30 14.48
CA GLU A 2 -11.32 -35.08 15.75
C GLU A 2 -10.01 -35.83 16.11
N THR A 3 -9.00 -35.73 15.24
CA THR A 3 -7.69 -36.39 15.39
C THR A 3 -6.63 -35.42 15.90
N LYS A 4 -5.55 -35.92 16.52
CA LYS A 4 -4.36 -35.13 16.92
C LYS A 4 -3.48 -34.63 15.75
N LEU A 5 -4.03 -34.52 14.54
CA LEU A 5 -3.28 -34.20 13.33
C LEU A 5 -2.70 -32.77 13.41
N VAL A 6 -3.53 -31.77 13.69
CA VAL A 6 -3.13 -30.35 13.74
C VAL A 6 -2.01 -30.13 14.76
N SER A 7 -2.21 -30.59 16.00
CA SER A 7 -1.19 -30.48 17.05
C SER A 7 0.10 -31.24 16.70
N THR A 8 0.01 -32.37 16.01
CA THR A 8 1.21 -33.10 15.55
C THR A 8 1.96 -32.33 14.46
N LEU A 9 1.26 -31.74 13.49
CA LEU A 9 1.85 -30.91 12.44
C LEU A 9 2.62 -29.73 13.05
N ILE A 10 1.97 -28.97 13.93
CA ILE A 10 2.54 -27.78 14.57
C ILE A 10 3.72 -28.15 15.48
N ALA A 11 3.57 -29.17 16.35
CA ALA A 11 4.60 -29.46 17.36
C ALA A 11 5.81 -30.23 16.81
N LYS A 12 5.61 -31.13 15.83
CA LYS A 12 6.68 -32.04 15.37
C LYS A 12 7.33 -31.64 14.06
N PHE A 13 6.60 -30.99 13.16
CA PHE A 13 7.04 -30.79 11.78
C PHE A 13 7.28 -29.33 11.42
N LEU A 14 6.45 -28.41 11.91
CA LEU A 14 6.61 -26.97 11.64
C LEU A 14 7.98 -26.41 12.08
N PRO A 15 8.55 -26.76 13.25
CA PRO A 15 9.82 -26.20 13.70
C PRO A 15 11.02 -26.73 12.90
N VAL A 16 10.87 -27.91 12.28
CA VAL A 16 11.95 -28.63 11.61
C VAL A 16 12.14 -28.07 10.19
N PRO A 17 13.30 -27.47 9.84
CA PRO A 17 13.49 -26.76 8.58
C PRO A 17 13.10 -27.55 7.32
N MET A 18 13.44 -28.85 7.27
CA MET A 18 13.13 -29.70 6.10
C MET A 18 11.63 -29.94 5.87
N PHE A 19 10.80 -29.82 6.92
CA PHE A 19 9.36 -30.07 6.84
C PHE A 19 8.52 -28.79 6.95
N ARG A 20 9.12 -27.69 7.39
CA ARG A 20 8.46 -26.41 7.71
C ARG A 20 7.54 -25.92 6.60
N ASN A 21 8.06 -25.81 5.38
CA ASN A 21 7.31 -25.28 4.23
C ASN A 21 6.07 -26.13 3.89
N VAL A 22 6.25 -27.46 3.77
CA VAL A 22 5.14 -28.37 3.46
C VAL A 22 4.11 -28.38 4.60
N THR A 23 4.59 -28.35 5.85
CA THR A 23 3.71 -28.30 7.02
C THR A 23 2.86 -27.03 7.02
N LEU A 24 3.46 -25.87 6.76
CA LEU A 24 2.74 -24.60 6.75
C LEU A 24 1.72 -24.53 5.60
N LYS A 25 2.02 -25.11 4.44
CA LYS A 25 1.04 -25.28 3.36
C LYS A 25 -0.16 -26.12 3.82
N CYS A 26 0.07 -27.26 4.47
CA CYS A 26 -1.03 -28.05 5.03
C CYS A 26 -1.86 -27.28 6.07
N LEU A 27 -1.21 -26.50 6.93
CA LEU A 27 -1.91 -25.66 7.91
C LEU A 27 -2.73 -24.54 7.22
N THR A 28 -2.24 -24.01 6.10
CA THR A 28 -2.96 -23.03 5.27
C THR A 28 -4.22 -23.63 4.67
N GLU A 29 -4.14 -24.83 4.09
CA GLU A 29 -5.31 -25.54 3.56
C GLU A 29 -6.33 -25.83 4.65
N ILE A 30 -5.88 -26.23 5.86
CA ILE A 30 -6.77 -26.44 7.00
C ILE A 30 -7.42 -25.12 7.44
N ALA A 31 -6.66 -24.02 7.47
CA ALA A 31 -7.14 -22.69 7.83
C ALA A 31 -8.14 -22.10 6.82
N GLY A 32 -8.17 -22.58 5.58
CA GLY A 32 -9.15 -22.19 4.57
C GLY A 32 -10.47 -22.97 4.64
N LEU A 33 -10.61 -23.93 5.57
CA LEU A 33 -11.82 -24.75 5.68
C LEU A 33 -12.94 -23.97 6.38
N ASN A 34 -14.00 -23.66 5.65
CA ASN A 34 -15.19 -23.04 6.21
C ASN A 34 -16.19 -24.10 6.72
N VAL A 35 -15.98 -24.58 7.95
CA VAL A 35 -16.83 -25.59 8.60
C VAL A 35 -17.33 -25.10 9.97
N SER A 36 -18.65 -25.12 10.15
CA SER A 36 -19.30 -24.73 11.40
C SER A 36 -19.02 -25.74 12.52
N ASN A 37 -18.99 -25.27 13.77
CA ASN A 37 -18.80 -26.06 15.01
C ASN A 37 -17.36 -26.49 15.35
N TYR A 38 -16.34 -25.97 14.67
CA TYR A 38 -14.93 -26.27 14.96
C TYR A 38 -14.12 -25.03 15.39
N ASP A 39 -14.78 -23.95 15.81
CA ASP A 39 -14.17 -22.68 16.20
C ASP A 39 -13.03 -22.85 17.21
N ALA A 40 -13.22 -23.72 18.22
CA ALA A 40 -12.19 -24.02 19.22
C ALA A 40 -10.91 -24.58 18.60
N ILE A 41 -11.03 -25.41 17.56
CA ILE A 41 -9.89 -26.02 16.87
C ILE A 41 -9.20 -25.00 15.97
N PHE A 42 -9.93 -24.10 15.33
CA PHE A 42 -9.34 -23.00 14.55
C PHE A 42 -8.59 -22.02 15.45
N ILE A 43 -9.14 -21.71 16.63
CA ILE A 43 -8.45 -20.88 17.64
C ILE A 43 -7.17 -21.58 18.12
N GLU A 44 -7.21 -22.89 18.41
CA GLU A 44 -6.02 -23.67 18.81
C GLU A 44 -4.98 -23.71 17.68
N LEU A 45 -5.40 -23.99 16.44
CA LEU A 45 -4.57 -23.96 15.23
C LEU A 45 -3.81 -22.64 15.12
N PHE A 46 -4.51 -21.51 15.22
CA PHE A 46 -3.93 -20.18 15.10
C PHE A 46 -2.95 -19.88 16.23
N ASN A 47 -3.39 -20.05 17.48
CA ASN A 47 -2.60 -19.74 18.65
C ASN A 47 -1.32 -20.57 18.72
N ASP A 48 -1.40 -21.87 18.45
CA ASP A 48 -0.22 -22.74 18.53
C ASP A 48 0.71 -22.58 17.33
N THR A 49 0.18 -22.30 16.13
CA THR A 49 1.01 -21.94 14.98
C THR A 49 1.77 -20.64 15.25
N MET A 50 1.09 -19.62 15.76
CA MET A 50 1.70 -18.33 16.11
C MET A 50 2.79 -18.46 17.17
N LYS A 51 2.58 -19.27 18.23
CA LYS A 51 3.64 -19.56 19.21
C LYS A 51 4.89 -20.15 18.57
N GLN A 52 4.74 -21.10 17.64
CA GLN A 52 5.90 -21.67 16.94
C GLN A 52 6.56 -20.66 15.99
N LEU A 53 5.75 -19.82 15.32
CA LEU A 53 6.26 -18.76 14.45
C LEU A 53 7.12 -17.75 15.21
N GLU A 54 6.69 -17.31 16.39
CA GLU A 54 7.43 -16.36 17.22
C GLU A 54 8.79 -16.90 17.69
N ILE A 55 8.91 -18.22 17.84
CA ILE A 55 10.19 -18.89 18.15
C ILE A 55 11.08 -18.94 16.90
N MET A 56 10.52 -19.29 15.74
CA MET A 56 11.27 -19.47 14.49
C MET A 56 11.68 -18.16 13.82
N LEU A 57 10.84 -17.13 13.94
CA LEU A 57 10.97 -15.84 13.28
C LEU A 57 10.58 -14.74 14.28
N PRO A 58 11.49 -14.30 15.15
CA PRO A 58 11.18 -13.28 16.15
C PRO A 58 10.62 -11.99 15.53
N LEU A 59 9.70 -11.31 16.22
CA LEU A 59 9.00 -10.12 15.69
C LEU A 59 9.92 -8.92 15.42
N GLN A 60 11.11 -8.88 16.03
CA GLN A 60 12.14 -7.88 15.78
C GLN A 60 12.98 -8.14 14.52
N THR A 61 12.79 -9.28 13.85
CA THR A 61 13.55 -9.61 12.65
C THR A 61 13.17 -8.67 11.51
N ASP A 62 14.18 -8.09 10.87
CA ASP A 62 14.02 -7.39 9.60
C ASP A 62 13.74 -8.42 8.48
N ILE A 63 12.47 -8.70 8.24
CA ILE A 63 12.02 -9.68 7.25
C ILE A 63 12.44 -9.25 5.84
N ARG A 64 12.41 -7.96 5.52
CA ARG A 64 12.79 -7.44 4.20
C ARG A 64 14.25 -7.77 3.88
N SER A 65 15.17 -7.41 4.78
CA SER A 65 16.60 -7.68 4.58
C SER A 65 16.92 -9.18 4.66
N SER A 66 16.22 -9.91 5.54
CA SER A 66 16.39 -11.37 5.66
C SER A 66 15.90 -12.11 4.41
N TYR A 67 14.81 -11.65 3.79
CA TYR A 67 14.31 -12.23 2.54
C TYR A 67 15.28 -11.98 1.38
N ALA A 68 15.81 -10.76 1.26
CA ALA A 68 16.76 -10.40 0.21
C ALA A 68 18.09 -11.17 0.26
N SER A 69 18.50 -11.61 1.46
CA SER A 69 19.71 -12.42 1.68
C SER A 69 19.42 -13.92 1.87
N GLY A 70 18.14 -14.31 1.93
CA GLY A 70 17.69 -15.67 2.15
C GLY A 70 17.84 -16.56 0.92
N GLN A 71 17.80 -17.88 1.12
CA GLN A 71 17.76 -18.84 0.02
C GLN A 71 16.31 -19.18 -0.33
N ASP A 72 16.13 -19.98 -1.38
CA ASP A 72 14.81 -20.40 -1.86
C ASP A 72 13.92 -20.96 -0.74
N GLN A 73 14.46 -21.69 0.23
CA GLN A 73 13.65 -22.28 1.32
C GLN A 73 13.11 -21.24 2.29
N GLU A 74 13.91 -20.24 2.66
CA GLU A 74 13.49 -19.14 3.52
C GLU A 74 12.52 -18.20 2.80
N GLN A 75 12.78 -17.89 1.53
CA GLN A 75 11.88 -17.07 0.72
C GLN A 75 10.50 -17.73 0.55
N ASN A 76 10.49 -19.02 0.22
CA ASN A 76 9.26 -19.82 0.17
C ASN A 76 8.55 -19.85 1.53
N PHE A 77 9.29 -19.88 2.65
CA PHE A 77 8.68 -19.86 3.97
C PHE A 77 7.96 -18.55 4.25
N ILE A 78 8.55 -17.40 3.90
CA ILE A 78 7.90 -16.09 4.05
C ILE A 78 6.65 -15.99 3.19
N GLN A 79 6.68 -16.50 1.95
CA GLN A 79 5.49 -16.55 1.09
C GLN A 79 4.40 -17.45 1.69
N ASN A 80 4.74 -18.66 2.15
CA ASN A 80 3.79 -19.58 2.78
C ASN A 80 3.21 -19.00 4.08
N LEU A 81 3.99 -18.22 4.82
CA LEU A 81 3.54 -17.49 6.01
C LEU A 81 2.52 -16.40 5.65
N ALA A 82 2.78 -15.62 4.59
CA ALA A 82 1.83 -14.64 4.08
C ALA A 82 0.50 -15.30 3.72
N LEU A 83 0.55 -16.42 2.99
CA LEU A 83 -0.62 -17.21 2.60
C LEU A 83 -1.40 -17.72 3.81
N PHE A 84 -0.72 -18.34 4.78
CA PHE A 84 -1.35 -18.84 6.00
C PHE A 84 -2.09 -17.72 6.75
N LEU A 85 -1.40 -16.60 7.03
CA LEU A 85 -1.97 -15.50 7.80
C LEU A 85 -3.14 -14.85 7.06
N CYS A 86 -2.98 -14.58 5.76
CA CYS A 86 -4.07 -13.99 4.96
C CYS A 86 -5.28 -14.92 4.88
N THR A 87 -5.06 -16.22 4.71
CA THR A 87 -6.15 -17.21 4.63
C THR A 87 -6.90 -17.29 5.96
N PHE A 88 -6.18 -17.49 7.06
CA PHE A 88 -6.79 -17.61 8.39
C PHE A 88 -7.56 -16.34 8.77
N LEU A 89 -6.96 -15.16 8.57
CA LEU A 89 -7.58 -13.90 8.97
C LEU A 89 -8.80 -13.54 8.10
N LYS A 90 -8.85 -13.95 6.83
CA LYS A 90 -10.05 -13.78 5.99
C LYS A 90 -11.20 -14.69 6.43
N GLU A 91 -10.93 -15.97 6.64
CA GLU A 91 -12.00 -16.94 6.95
C GLU A 91 -12.43 -16.93 8.43
N HIS A 92 -11.49 -16.60 9.32
CA HIS A 92 -11.64 -16.80 10.76
C HIS A 92 -11.17 -15.60 11.60
N GLY A 93 -10.99 -14.42 11.00
CA GLY A 93 -10.52 -13.21 11.71
C GLY A 93 -11.40 -12.83 12.89
N ASN A 94 -12.72 -13.01 12.79
CA ASN A 94 -13.67 -12.81 13.87
C ASN A 94 -13.40 -13.69 15.10
N LEU A 95 -12.87 -14.91 14.93
CA LEU A 95 -12.47 -15.78 16.04
C LEU A 95 -11.19 -15.27 16.73
N ALA A 96 -10.31 -14.62 15.97
CA ALA A 96 -9.08 -14.01 16.47
C ALA A 96 -9.32 -12.68 17.21
N GLU A 97 -10.43 -11.97 16.93
CA GLU A 97 -10.83 -10.73 17.61
C GLU A 97 -11.34 -10.95 19.06
N ASN A 98 -11.43 -12.19 19.54
CA ASN A 98 -11.80 -12.48 20.92
C ASN A 98 -10.73 -11.94 21.89
N LEU A 99 -11.15 -11.39 23.04
CA LEU A 99 -10.28 -10.75 24.03
C LEU A 99 -9.10 -11.63 24.48
N SER A 100 -9.28 -12.95 24.52
CA SER A 100 -8.22 -13.90 24.89
C SER A 100 -7.10 -14.04 23.85
N ASN A 101 -7.35 -13.63 22.60
CA ASN A 101 -6.45 -13.83 21.46
C ASN A 101 -5.91 -12.50 20.89
N MET A 102 -6.25 -11.36 21.48
CA MET A 102 -5.90 -10.04 20.95
C MET A 102 -4.40 -9.81 20.78
N ASP A 103 -3.57 -10.33 21.68
CA ASP A 103 -2.11 -10.23 21.54
C ASP A 103 -1.58 -11.07 20.37
N THR A 104 -2.14 -12.28 20.19
CA THR A 104 -1.79 -13.15 19.05
C THR A 104 -2.24 -12.54 17.72
N LEU A 105 -3.44 -11.95 17.67
CA LEU A 105 -3.92 -11.20 16.51
C LEU A 105 -3.00 -10.00 16.20
N ARG A 106 -2.59 -9.24 17.24
CA ARG A 106 -1.63 -8.14 17.07
C ARG A 106 -0.33 -8.63 16.43
N ASN A 107 0.23 -9.73 16.92
CA ASN A 107 1.47 -10.28 16.38
C ASN A 107 1.30 -10.78 14.94
N ALA A 108 0.17 -11.42 14.62
CA ALA A 108 -0.14 -11.86 13.26
C ALA A 108 -0.25 -10.68 12.27
N LEU A 109 -0.96 -9.62 12.65
CA LEU A 109 -1.04 -8.39 11.85
C LEU A 109 0.34 -7.72 11.73
N HIS A 110 1.14 -7.75 12.78
CA HIS A 110 2.50 -7.23 12.74
C HIS A 110 3.38 -8.00 11.75
N TYR A 111 3.32 -9.34 11.73
CA TYR A 111 3.99 -10.14 10.70
C TYR A 111 3.55 -9.74 9.29
N LEU A 112 2.24 -9.62 9.04
CA LEU A 112 1.76 -9.21 7.72
C LEU A 112 2.29 -7.84 7.31
N VAL A 113 2.42 -6.89 8.25
CA VAL A 113 3.04 -5.58 7.97
C VAL A 113 4.51 -5.75 7.58
N LEU A 114 5.29 -6.51 8.36
CA LEU A 114 6.71 -6.75 8.06
C LEU A 114 6.92 -7.49 6.73
N ILE A 115 6.06 -8.47 6.43
CA ILE A 115 6.09 -9.20 5.15
C ILE A 115 5.69 -8.29 3.99
N SER A 116 4.76 -7.36 4.20
CA SER A 116 4.35 -6.38 3.19
C SER A 116 5.46 -5.39 2.78
N GLU A 117 6.56 -5.33 3.55
CA GLU A 117 7.75 -4.53 3.21
C GLU A 117 8.76 -5.28 2.32
N VAL A 118 8.59 -6.58 2.11
CA VAL A 118 9.47 -7.39 1.26
C VAL A 118 9.37 -6.94 -0.20
N ASP A 119 10.51 -6.68 -0.85
CA ASP A 119 10.60 -6.25 -2.25
C ASP A 119 10.31 -7.39 -3.26
N GLU A 120 9.23 -8.14 -3.06
CA GLU A 120 8.71 -9.20 -3.94
C GLU A 120 7.24 -8.92 -4.27
N VAL A 121 6.92 -8.83 -5.56
CA VAL A 121 5.59 -8.40 -6.05
C VAL A 121 4.51 -9.43 -5.71
N GLU A 122 4.81 -10.72 -5.85
CA GLU A 122 3.82 -11.77 -5.62
C GLU A 122 3.47 -11.89 -4.13
N ILE A 123 4.45 -11.73 -3.23
CA ILE A 123 4.20 -11.66 -1.78
C ILE A 123 3.38 -10.43 -1.44
N PHE A 124 3.71 -9.28 -2.05
CA PHE A 124 2.95 -8.05 -1.82
C PHE A 124 1.49 -8.16 -2.28
N LYS A 125 1.22 -8.81 -3.43
CA LYS A 125 -0.15 -9.09 -3.92
C LYS A 125 -0.96 -9.91 -2.91
N ILE A 126 -0.36 -10.95 -2.32
CA ILE A 126 -1.01 -11.78 -1.29
C ILE A 126 -1.42 -10.91 -0.09
N CYS A 127 -0.50 -10.09 0.44
CA CYS A 127 -0.80 -9.21 1.57
C CYS A 127 -1.81 -8.13 1.20
N LEU A 128 -1.70 -7.52 0.01
CA LEU A 128 -2.62 -6.49 -0.47
C LEU A 128 -4.05 -7.01 -0.55
N GLU A 129 -4.27 -8.25 -0.95
CA GLU A 129 -5.61 -8.85 -1.00
C GLU A 129 -6.26 -8.88 0.39
N TYR A 130 -5.49 -9.23 1.43
CA TYR A 130 -5.96 -9.15 2.81
C TYR A 130 -6.20 -7.71 3.26
N TRP A 131 -5.25 -6.80 3.02
CA TRP A 131 -5.40 -5.39 3.41
C TRP A 131 -6.57 -4.70 2.75
N SER A 132 -6.85 -5.01 1.48
CA SER A 132 -8.01 -4.52 0.75
C SER A 132 -9.32 -5.00 1.39
N THR A 133 -9.39 -6.30 1.72
CA THR A 133 -10.55 -6.91 2.39
C THR A 133 -10.79 -6.24 3.75
N LEU A 134 -9.77 -6.19 4.60
CA LEU A 134 -9.84 -5.59 5.93
C LEU A 134 -10.25 -4.11 5.87
N ALA A 135 -9.65 -3.32 4.97
CA ALA A 135 -9.96 -1.90 4.83
C ALA A 135 -11.41 -1.69 4.34
N SER A 136 -11.89 -2.51 3.40
CA SER A 136 -13.26 -2.47 2.90
C SER A 136 -14.29 -2.83 3.99
N GLU A 137 -14.02 -3.88 4.78
CA GLU A 137 -14.88 -4.31 5.88
C GLU A 137 -14.94 -3.26 6.99
N LEU A 138 -13.79 -2.76 7.45
CA LEU A 138 -13.75 -1.70 8.45
C LEU A 138 -14.45 -0.43 7.96
N TYR A 139 -14.33 -0.09 6.68
CA TYR A 139 -15.05 1.05 6.09
C TYR A 139 -16.56 0.85 6.11
N LYS A 140 -17.06 -0.36 5.79
CA LYS A 140 -18.49 -0.71 5.85
C LYS A 140 -19.04 -0.71 7.29
N ASP A 141 -18.20 -1.06 8.26
CA ASP A 141 -18.56 -1.09 9.68
C ASP A 141 -18.72 0.29 10.30
N VAL A 142 -18.14 1.36 9.72
CA VAL A 142 -18.30 2.73 10.23
C VAL A 142 -19.78 3.14 10.06
N PRO A 143 -20.51 3.40 11.16
CA PRO A 143 -21.91 3.78 11.05
C PRO A 143 -22.09 5.09 10.27
N TYR A 144 -23.14 5.19 9.45
CA TYR A 144 -23.40 6.38 8.65
C TYR A 144 -23.51 7.64 9.53
N GLY A 145 -22.68 8.64 9.27
CA GLY A 145 -22.61 9.88 10.04
C GLY A 145 -21.80 9.80 11.35
N ALA A 146 -21.23 8.64 11.68
CA ALA A 146 -20.27 8.53 12.77
C ALA A 146 -18.90 9.09 12.37
N ILE A 147 -18.22 9.71 13.33
CA ILE A 147 -16.84 10.17 13.12
C ILE A 147 -15.93 8.95 13.26
N SER A 148 -15.13 8.64 12.25
CA SER A 148 -14.20 7.48 12.25
C SER A 148 -13.31 7.45 13.49
N THR A 149 -12.91 8.61 14.03
CA THR A 149 -12.12 8.71 15.27
C THR A 149 -12.82 8.11 16.49
N VAL A 150 -14.15 8.19 16.57
CA VAL A 150 -14.96 7.59 17.64
C VAL A 150 -15.09 6.08 17.44
N PHE A 151 -15.23 5.61 16.19
CA PHE A 151 -15.27 4.18 15.87
C PHE A 151 -13.97 3.47 16.28
N PHE A 152 -12.81 4.08 15.98
CA PHE A 152 -11.51 3.54 16.37
C PHE A 152 -11.14 3.76 17.85
N ALA A 153 -11.99 4.43 18.64
CA ALA A 153 -11.80 4.56 20.09
C ALA A 153 -12.25 3.30 20.86
N ALA A 154 -13.00 2.39 20.22
CA ALA A 154 -13.34 1.11 20.81
C ALA A 154 -12.07 0.26 21.03
N PRO A 155 -11.91 -0.40 22.20
CA PRO A 155 -10.68 -1.13 22.54
C PRO A 155 -10.21 -2.13 21.46
N ASN A 156 -11.14 -2.86 20.85
CA ASN A 156 -10.83 -3.85 19.82
C ASN A 156 -10.44 -3.22 18.47
N LYS A 157 -10.76 -1.93 18.26
CA LYS A 157 -10.48 -1.20 17.02
C LYS A 157 -9.20 -0.34 17.12
N VAL A 158 -8.69 -0.07 18.32
CA VAL A 158 -7.40 0.62 18.53
C VAL A 158 -6.26 -0.14 17.86
N LEU A 159 -6.25 -1.47 17.97
CA LEU A 159 -5.26 -2.33 17.30
C LEU A 159 -5.20 -2.05 15.79
N TYR A 160 -6.37 -2.05 15.14
CA TYR A 160 -6.44 -1.79 13.70
C TYR A 160 -5.97 -0.38 13.37
N ARG A 161 -6.23 0.62 14.20
CA ARG A 161 -5.73 1.98 13.95
C ARG A 161 -4.20 2.02 13.80
N GLU A 162 -3.47 1.37 14.69
CA GLU A 162 -2.00 1.31 14.65
C GLU A 162 -1.49 0.53 13.43
N VAL A 163 -2.13 -0.60 13.12
CA VAL A 163 -1.78 -1.42 11.96
C VAL A 163 -2.07 -0.66 10.66
N LEU A 164 -3.25 -0.06 10.53
CA LEU A 164 -3.67 0.68 9.32
C LEU A 164 -2.79 1.89 9.06
N ASN A 165 -2.25 2.55 10.09
CA ASN A 165 -1.23 3.60 9.92
C ASN A 165 0.00 3.07 9.17
N LYS A 166 0.53 1.91 9.60
CA LYS A 166 1.67 1.27 8.93
C LYS A 166 1.31 0.81 7.51
N VAL A 167 0.11 0.26 7.32
CA VAL A 167 -0.38 -0.14 5.99
C VAL A 167 -0.49 1.07 5.05
N ARG A 168 -1.00 2.22 5.51
CA ARG A 168 -1.01 3.48 4.71
C ARG A 168 0.40 3.85 4.27
N TYR A 169 1.37 3.81 5.19
CA TYR A 169 2.76 4.12 4.88
C TYR A 169 3.32 3.20 3.78
N ILE A 170 3.05 1.89 3.87
CA ILE A 170 3.47 0.90 2.85
C ILE A 170 2.79 1.16 1.52
N MET A 171 1.46 1.35 1.50
CA MET A 171 0.69 1.61 0.28
C MET A 171 1.20 2.86 -0.45
N ILE A 172 1.52 3.92 0.29
CA ILE A 172 2.08 5.17 -0.27
C ILE A 172 3.51 4.91 -0.79
N SER A 173 4.33 4.21 -0.03
CA SER A 173 5.75 4.00 -0.38
C SER A 173 5.94 3.06 -1.58
N ARG A 174 4.97 2.18 -1.83
CA ARG A 174 5.05 1.12 -2.85
C ARG A 174 4.01 1.26 -3.96
N MET A 175 3.32 2.39 -4.05
CA MET A 175 2.25 2.58 -5.04
C MET A 175 2.71 2.17 -6.44
N ALA A 176 1.93 1.31 -7.10
CA ALA A 176 2.22 0.87 -8.45
C ALA A 176 2.01 2.01 -9.46
N LYS A 177 2.66 1.90 -10.62
CA LYS A 177 2.60 2.93 -11.65
C LYS A 177 1.19 3.03 -12.26
N PRO A 178 0.56 4.21 -12.30
CA PRO A 178 -0.70 4.43 -12.98
C PRO A 178 -0.53 4.44 -14.50
N GLU A 179 -1.61 4.16 -15.26
CA GLU A 179 -1.53 4.08 -16.72
C GLU A 179 -1.29 5.43 -17.42
N GLU A 180 -1.58 6.55 -16.74
CA GLU A 180 -1.38 7.89 -17.30
C GLU A 180 0.09 8.36 -17.23
N VAL A 181 0.97 7.63 -16.54
CA VAL A 181 2.39 8.00 -16.41
C VAL A 181 3.21 7.30 -17.49
N LEU A 182 3.69 8.10 -18.45
CA LEU A 182 4.45 7.63 -19.61
C LEU A 182 5.97 7.77 -19.44
N VAL A 183 6.42 8.65 -18.54
CA VAL A 183 7.85 8.89 -18.28
C VAL A 183 8.32 8.01 -17.12
N VAL A 184 9.27 7.11 -17.41
CA VAL A 184 9.79 6.13 -16.45
C VAL A 184 11.32 6.04 -16.51
N GLU A 185 11.93 5.52 -15.45
CA GLU A 185 13.33 5.11 -15.43
C GLU A 185 13.44 3.66 -15.95
N ASN A 186 14.29 3.41 -16.94
CA ASN A 186 14.58 2.06 -17.43
C ASN A 186 15.67 1.36 -16.59
N ASP A 187 15.97 0.09 -16.88
CA ASP A 187 17.00 -0.69 -16.18
C ASP A 187 18.42 -0.11 -16.29
N ASN A 188 18.66 0.77 -17.27
CA ASN A 188 19.94 1.47 -17.44
C ASN A 188 20.01 2.78 -16.64
N GLY A 189 18.95 3.16 -15.92
CA GLY A 189 18.84 4.42 -15.18
C GLY A 189 18.54 5.64 -16.07
N GLU A 190 18.06 5.41 -17.29
CA GLU A 190 17.71 6.48 -18.23
C GLU A 190 16.21 6.81 -18.15
N VAL A 191 15.88 8.09 -18.28
CA VAL A 191 14.49 8.53 -18.36
C VAL A 191 13.99 8.35 -19.78
N VAL A 192 12.99 7.48 -19.95
CA VAL A 192 12.44 7.10 -21.24
C VAL A 192 10.92 7.22 -21.26
N ARG A 193 10.37 7.24 -22.48
CA ARG A 193 8.94 7.11 -22.72
C ARG A 193 8.56 5.63 -22.83
N GLU A 194 7.63 5.18 -22.00
CA GLU A 194 7.05 3.83 -22.07
C GLU A 194 5.72 3.85 -22.85
N PHE A 195 5.60 2.98 -23.85
CA PHE A 195 4.39 2.85 -24.69
C PHE A 195 3.55 1.62 -24.33
N MET A 196 4.17 0.61 -23.73
CA MET A 196 3.50 -0.65 -23.43
C MET A 196 2.77 -0.56 -22.10
N LYS A 197 1.53 -1.02 -22.07
CA LYS A 197 0.73 -1.13 -20.85
C LYS A 197 0.91 -2.52 -20.26
N ASP A 198 1.55 -2.61 -19.10
CA ASP A 198 1.57 -3.84 -18.31
C ASP A 198 0.23 -4.00 -17.59
N THR A 199 -0.55 -5.01 -18.00
CA THR A 199 -1.88 -5.26 -17.46
C THR A 199 -1.83 -5.70 -15.99
N ASP A 200 -0.79 -6.42 -15.58
CA ASP A 200 -0.64 -6.88 -14.20
C ASP A 200 -0.28 -5.71 -13.29
N CYS A 201 0.58 -4.80 -13.75
CA CYS A 201 0.89 -3.55 -13.04
C CYS A 201 -0.34 -2.64 -12.90
N ILE A 202 -1.18 -2.55 -13.95
CA ILE A 202 -2.42 -1.76 -13.91
C ILE A 202 -3.43 -2.36 -12.91
N ASN A 203 -3.58 -3.68 -12.88
CA ASN A 203 -4.46 -4.34 -11.91
C ASN A 203 -3.95 -4.15 -10.48
N LEU A 204 -2.63 -4.26 -10.26
CA LEU A 204 -2.02 -3.96 -8.97
C LEU A 204 -2.30 -2.51 -8.55
N TYR A 205 -2.11 -1.54 -9.44
CA TYR A 205 -2.44 -0.13 -9.17
C TYR A 205 -3.89 0.06 -8.78
N LYS A 206 -4.84 -0.56 -9.50
CA LYS A 206 -6.28 -0.47 -9.18
C LYS A 206 -6.58 -0.98 -7.76
N ASN A 207 -6.03 -2.14 -7.40
CA ASN A 207 -6.22 -2.72 -6.07
C ASN A 207 -5.58 -1.87 -4.97
N MET A 208 -4.37 -1.35 -5.21
CA MET A 208 -3.69 -0.44 -4.26
C MET A 208 -4.45 0.88 -4.09
N ARG A 209 -4.96 1.44 -5.19
CA ARG A 209 -5.78 2.66 -5.19
C ARG A 209 -7.05 2.47 -4.38
N GLU A 210 -7.81 1.41 -4.65
CA GLU A 210 -9.05 1.12 -3.91
C GLU A 210 -8.76 0.96 -2.41
N THR A 211 -7.73 0.19 -2.06
CA THR A 211 -7.30 0.01 -0.67
C THR A 211 -6.94 1.34 -0.02
N LEU A 212 -6.12 2.17 -0.67
CA LEU A 212 -5.69 3.45 -0.12
C LEU A 212 -6.86 4.44 0.01
N VAL A 213 -7.84 4.38 -0.89
CA VAL A 213 -9.07 5.17 -0.79
C VAL A 213 -9.88 4.76 0.45
N TYR A 214 -10.06 3.46 0.73
CA TYR A 214 -10.70 3.02 1.97
C TYR A 214 -9.93 3.51 3.19
N LEU A 215 -8.61 3.36 3.20
CA LEU A 215 -7.76 3.82 4.31
C LEU A 215 -7.85 5.34 4.52
N THR A 216 -8.01 6.10 3.45
CA THR A 216 -8.17 7.57 3.50
C THR A 216 -9.51 7.95 4.11
N HIS A 217 -10.61 7.27 3.75
CA HIS A 217 -11.90 7.50 4.41
C HIS A 217 -11.88 7.13 5.90
N LEU A 218 -11.14 6.09 6.27
CA LEU A 218 -11.00 5.67 7.67
C LEU A 218 -10.22 6.68 8.52
N ASP A 219 -9.17 7.31 7.98
CA ASP A 219 -8.43 8.39 8.63
C ASP A 219 -7.68 9.25 7.59
N TYR A 220 -8.34 10.31 7.10
CA TYR A 220 -7.76 11.17 6.07
C TYR A 220 -6.64 12.05 6.63
N SER A 221 -6.70 12.40 7.93
CA SER A 221 -5.69 13.20 8.61
C SER A 221 -4.38 12.44 8.70
N ASP A 222 -4.43 11.15 9.04
CA ASP A 222 -3.24 10.30 9.02
C ASP A 222 -2.66 10.14 7.61
N THR A 223 -3.52 10.00 6.60
CA THR A 223 -3.10 9.93 5.19
C THR A 223 -2.42 11.24 4.74
N GLU A 224 -3.03 12.39 5.00
CA GLU A 224 -2.49 13.73 4.71
C GLU A 224 -1.15 13.93 5.41
N ARG A 225 -1.04 13.53 6.69
CA ARG A 225 0.19 13.63 7.48
C ARG A 225 1.33 12.81 6.86
N ILE A 226 1.09 11.54 6.52
CA ILE A 226 2.11 10.67 5.92
C ILE A 226 2.58 11.23 4.57
N MET A 227 1.64 11.61 3.68
CA MET A 227 1.98 12.15 2.36
C MET A 227 2.74 13.47 2.48
N THR A 228 2.35 14.35 3.40
CA THR A 228 3.02 15.63 3.65
C THR A 228 4.44 15.43 4.19
N GLU A 229 4.62 14.55 5.18
CA GLU A 229 5.93 14.21 5.74
C GLU A 229 6.87 13.66 4.65
N LYS A 230 6.38 12.72 3.83
CA LYS A 230 7.15 12.18 2.71
C LYS A 230 7.51 13.23 1.68
N LEU A 231 6.58 14.15 1.35
CA LEU A 231 6.86 15.24 0.41
C LEU A 231 7.95 16.18 0.96
N GLN A 232 7.90 16.51 2.25
CA GLN A 232 8.95 17.31 2.88
C GLN A 232 10.32 16.62 2.81
N ASN A 233 10.37 15.30 3.00
CA ASN A 233 11.61 14.51 2.84
C ASN A 233 12.12 14.47 1.38
N GLN A 234 11.25 14.65 0.38
CA GLN A 234 11.69 14.87 -1.01
C GLN A 234 12.28 16.27 -1.21
N VAL A 235 11.63 17.30 -0.65
CA VAL A 235 12.02 18.71 -0.82
C VAL A 235 13.33 19.04 -0.12
N ASN A 236 13.49 18.60 1.14
CA ASN A 236 14.71 18.81 1.92
C ASN A 236 15.89 17.92 1.47
N GLY A 237 15.60 16.90 0.65
CA GLY A 237 16.57 16.00 0.05
C GLY A 237 16.95 14.77 0.89
N THR A 238 16.36 14.54 2.06
CA THR A 238 16.70 13.38 2.93
C THR A 238 16.31 12.05 2.29
N GLU A 239 15.19 12.00 1.57
CA GLU A 239 14.69 10.80 0.89
C GLU A 239 14.56 10.98 -0.63
N TRP A 240 15.20 12.01 -1.19
CA TRP A 240 15.10 12.32 -2.62
C TRP A 240 15.57 11.16 -3.49
N SER A 241 14.65 10.60 -4.28
CA SER A 241 14.95 9.72 -5.41
C SER A 241 13.78 9.75 -6.40
N TRP A 242 14.02 9.41 -7.67
CA TRP A 242 12.96 9.35 -8.68
C TRP A 242 11.88 8.36 -8.26
N LYS A 243 12.28 7.17 -7.82
CA LYS A 243 11.39 6.13 -7.30
C LYS A 243 10.49 6.66 -6.16
N ASN A 244 11.06 7.30 -5.14
CA ASN A 244 10.29 7.77 -3.99
C ASN A 244 9.33 8.92 -4.34
N LEU A 245 9.76 9.86 -5.19
CA LEU A 245 8.88 10.93 -5.67
C LEU A 245 7.72 10.36 -6.49
N ASN A 246 8.03 9.43 -7.39
CA ASN A 246 7.05 8.75 -8.25
C ASN A 246 5.99 8.05 -7.41
N THR A 247 6.38 7.13 -6.53
CA THR A 247 5.40 6.37 -5.73
C THR A 247 4.56 7.28 -4.84
N LEU A 248 5.16 8.32 -4.25
CA LEU A 248 4.44 9.34 -3.49
C LEU A 248 3.39 10.06 -4.35
N CYS A 249 3.77 10.59 -5.51
CA CYS A 249 2.86 11.36 -6.36
C CYS A 249 1.78 10.47 -6.98
N TRP A 250 2.10 9.21 -7.30
CA TRP A 250 1.12 8.22 -7.73
C TRP A 250 0.07 7.96 -6.66
N ALA A 251 0.50 7.85 -5.39
CA ALA A 251 -0.37 7.69 -4.25
C ALA A 251 -1.22 8.94 -3.97
N ILE A 252 -0.64 10.13 -4.10
CA ILE A 252 -1.38 11.39 -4.01
C ILE A 252 -2.49 11.41 -5.06
N GLY A 253 -2.18 11.19 -6.33
CA GLY A 253 -3.20 11.21 -7.39
C GLY A 253 -4.25 10.11 -7.25
N SER A 254 -3.92 8.96 -6.66
CA SER A 254 -4.84 7.82 -6.57
C SER A 254 -6.01 8.04 -5.58
N ILE A 255 -5.81 8.90 -4.57
CA ILE A 255 -6.82 9.24 -3.55
C ILE A 255 -7.75 10.40 -3.94
N SER A 256 -7.73 10.84 -5.20
CA SER A 256 -8.61 11.91 -5.68
C SER A 256 -10.09 11.62 -5.38
N GLY A 257 -10.76 12.58 -4.74
CA GLY A 257 -12.16 12.47 -4.33
C GLY A 257 -12.40 11.75 -3.00
N ALA A 258 -11.36 11.22 -2.33
CA ALA A 258 -11.49 10.57 -1.01
C ALA A 258 -11.51 11.57 0.16
N MET A 259 -11.28 12.86 -0.10
CA MET A 259 -11.31 13.95 0.89
C MET A 259 -12.48 14.91 0.63
N HIS A 260 -12.95 15.56 1.69
CA HIS A 260 -13.85 16.71 1.56
C HIS A 260 -13.17 17.85 0.80
N GLU A 261 -13.95 18.66 0.09
CA GLU A 261 -13.42 19.66 -0.85
C GLU A 261 -12.51 20.69 -0.18
N GLU A 262 -12.80 21.10 1.06
CA GLU A 262 -11.95 22.05 1.80
C GLU A 262 -10.61 21.45 2.23
N ASP A 263 -10.61 20.21 2.71
CA ASP A 263 -9.39 19.48 3.09
C ASP A 263 -8.54 19.15 1.84
N GLU A 264 -9.20 18.65 0.78
CA GLU A 264 -8.55 18.38 -0.50
C GLU A 264 -7.89 19.64 -1.07
N LYS A 265 -8.57 20.79 -0.98
CA LYS A 265 -8.02 22.08 -1.39
C LYS A 265 -6.78 22.45 -0.58
N ARG A 266 -6.82 22.37 0.75
CA ARG A 266 -5.66 22.69 1.61
C ARG A 266 -4.47 21.79 1.26
N PHE A 267 -4.74 20.50 1.14
CA PHE A 267 -3.73 19.49 0.83
C PHE A 267 -3.07 19.75 -0.53
N LEU A 268 -3.87 19.94 -1.59
CA LEU A 268 -3.35 20.14 -2.95
C LEU A 268 -2.57 21.43 -3.13
N VAL A 269 -2.98 22.52 -2.47
CA VAL A 269 -2.22 23.78 -2.50
C VAL A 269 -0.80 23.56 -1.98
N THR A 270 -0.65 22.81 -0.89
CA THR A 270 0.67 22.46 -0.33
C THR A 270 1.45 21.57 -1.29
N VAL A 271 0.84 20.46 -1.74
CA VAL A 271 1.50 19.48 -2.62
C VAL A 271 2.06 20.15 -3.86
N ILE A 272 1.23 20.91 -4.58
CA ILE A 272 1.65 21.43 -5.88
C ILE A 272 2.63 22.59 -5.73
N LYS A 273 2.50 23.41 -4.68
CA LYS A 273 3.49 24.45 -4.39
C LYS A 273 4.87 23.83 -4.12
N ASP A 274 4.92 22.75 -3.35
CA ASP A 274 6.17 22.08 -3.00
C ASP A 274 6.77 21.34 -4.22
N LEU A 275 5.95 20.69 -5.04
CA LEU A 275 6.41 20.07 -6.29
C LEU A 275 6.93 21.10 -7.31
N LEU A 276 6.25 22.24 -7.48
CA LEU A 276 6.74 23.33 -8.33
C LEU A 276 8.05 23.90 -7.79
N GLY A 277 8.15 24.10 -6.48
CA GLY A 277 9.40 24.53 -5.83
C GLY A 277 10.55 23.53 -6.06
N LEU A 278 10.26 22.23 -5.93
CA LEU A 278 11.20 21.15 -6.20
C LEU A 278 11.67 21.13 -7.66
N CYS A 279 10.75 21.39 -8.61
CA CYS A 279 11.04 21.48 -10.04
C CYS A 279 12.00 22.64 -10.38
N GLU A 280 11.89 23.76 -9.66
CA GLU A 280 12.80 24.90 -9.80
C GLU A 280 14.15 24.64 -9.10
N GLN A 281 14.14 23.95 -7.96
CA GLN A 281 15.34 23.62 -7.18
C GLN A 281 16.24 22.59 -7.89
N LYS A 282 15.65 21.53 -8.47
CA LYS A 282 16.39 20.43 -9.08
C LYS A 282 16.85 20.78 -10.49
N ARG A 283 18.11 20.45 -10.77
CA ARG A 283 18.78 20.68 -12.06
C ARG A 283 18.88 19.38 -12.85
N GLY A 284 19.06 19.48 -14.16
CA GLY A 284 19.20 18.34 -15.07
C GLY A 284 17.87 17.97 -15.72
N LYS A 285 17.94 17.55 -16.99
CA LYS A 285 16.76 17.25 -17.81
C LYS A 285 15.93 16.11 -17.19
N ASP A 286 16.59 15.04 -16.77
CA ASP A 286 15.94 13.86 -16.21
C ASP A 286 15.17 14.16 -14.93
N ASN A 287 15.81 14.88 -13.99
CA ASN A 287 15.14 15.35 -12.77
C ASN A 287 13.90 16.19 -13.10
N LYS A 288 14.02 17.13 -14.05
CA LYS A 288 12.89 17.97 -14.46
C LYS A 288 11.77 17.17 -15.12
N ALA A 289 12.11 16.21 -15.98
CA ALA A 289 11.14 15.34 -16.64
C ALA A 289 10.35 14.52 -15.62
N ILE A 290 11.03 13.92 -14.63
CA ILE A 290 10.39 13.15 -13.56
C ILE A 290 9.47 14.03 -12.70
N ILE A 291 9.93 15.21 -12.26
CA ILE A 291 9.11 16.10 -11.44
C ILE A 291 7.91 16.64 -12.23
N ALA A 292 8.12 17.03 -13.49
CA ALA A 292 7.05 17.50 -14.37
C ALA A 292 5.99 16.41 -14.61
N SER A 293 6.42 15.17 -14.90
CA SER A 293 5.54 14.00 -15.03
C SER A 293 4.64 13.83 -13.80
N ASN A 294 5.21 13.91 -12.60
CA ASN A 294 4.46 13.79 -11.35
C ASN A 294 3.49 14.96 -11.11
N ILE A 295 3.91 16.20 -11.39
CA ILE A 295 3.02 17.37 -11.31
C ILE A 295 1.83 17.18 -12.26
N MET A 296 2.09 16.83 -13.52
CA MET A 296 1.07 16.62 -14.55
C MET A 296 0.09 15.51 -14.18
N TYR A 297 0.59 14.38 -13.68
CA TYR A 297 -0.25 13.31 -13.18
C TYR A 297 -1.14 13.78 -12.02
N VAL A 298 -0.57 14.40 -10.98
CA VAL A 298 -1.34 14.87 -9.81
C VAL A 298 -2.41 15.86 -10.26
N VAL A 299 -2.07 16.94 -10.97
CA VAL A 299 -3.08 17.93 -11.40
C VAL A 299 -4.15 17.31 -12.29
N GLY A 300 -3.78 16.37 -13.17
CA GLY A 300 -4.71 15.65 -14.03
C GLY A 300 -5.69 14.75 -13.26
N GLN A 301 -5.39 14.33 -12.03
CA GLN A 301 -6.31 13.56 -11.20
C GLN A 301 -7.32 14.43 -10.43
N TYR A 302 -7.12 15.75 -10.31
CA TYR A 302 -7.96 16.62 -9.47
C TYR A 302 -8.73 17.70 -10.25
N PRO A 303 -9.63 17.33 -11.18
CA PRO A 303 -10.40 18.31 -11.97
C PRO A 303 -11.38 19.13 -11.11
N ARG A 304 -11.89 18.60 -10.00
CA ARG A 304 -12.75 19.35 -9.05
C ARG A 304 -12.03 20.58 -8.50
N PHE A 305 -10.80 20.40 -8.02
CA PHE A 305 -9.97 21.48 -7.50
C PHE A 305 -9.64 22.54 -8.57
N LEU A 306 -9.24 22.10 -9.76
CA LEU A 306 -8.88 23.02 -10.85
C LEU A 306 -10.07 23.91 -11.27
N ARG A 307 -11.27 23.33 -11.38
CA ARG A 307 -12.50 24.07 -11.73
C ARG A 307 -12.86 25.13 -10.70
N ALA A 308 -12.62 24.86 -9.41
CA ALA A 308 -12.87 25.83 -8.34
C ALA A 308 -11.81 26.94 -8.24
N HIS A 309 -10.66 26.81 -8.92
CA HIS A 309 -9.49 27.68 -8.72
C HIS A 309 -8.87 28.18 -10.03
N TRP A 310 -9.54 29.12 -10.69
CA TRP A 310 -9.12 29.69 -11.98
C TRP A 310 -7.64 30.13 -12.06
N LYS A 311 -7.13 30.86 -11.06
CA LYS A 311 -5.72 31.29 -11.06
C LYS A 311 -4.77 30.11 -11.11
N PHE A 312 -5.13 29.04 -10.41
CA PHE A 312 -4.35 27.81 -10.35
C PHE A 312 -4.41 27.06 -11.67
N LEU A 313 -5.62 26.87 -12.20
CA LEU A 313 -5.84 26.27 -13.51
C LEU A 313 -5.02 26.99 -14.60
N LYS A 314 -5.05 28.32 -14.62
CA LYS A 314 -4.26 29.12 -15.57
C LYS A 314 -2.76 28.86 -15.45
N THR A 315 -2.22 28.79 -14.23
CA THR A 315 -0.80 28.47 -13.99
C THR A 315 -0.46 27.08 -14.48
N VAL A 316 -1.31 26.08 -14.19
CA VAL A 316 -1.11 24.70 -14.66
C VAL A 316 -1.11 24.64 -16.18
N VAL A 317 -2.11 25.23 -16.84
CA VAL A 317 -2.21 25.24 -18.31
C VAL A 317 -1.00 25.91 -18.96
N ASN A 318 -0.55 27.05 -18.43
CA ASN A 318 0.69 27.68 -18.91
C ASN A 318 1.90 26.76 -18.76
N LYS A 319 1.99 26.03 -17.63
CA LYS A 319 3.09 25.09 -17.40
C LYS A 319 3.00 23.86 -18.33
N LEU A 320 1.80 23.38 -18.64
CA LEU A 320 1.60 22.34 -19.66
C LEU A 320 2.11 22.82 -21.02
N PHE A 321 1.84 24.07 -21.42
CA PHE A 321 2.40 24.63 -22.64
C PHE A 321 3.93 24.72 -22.58
N GLU A 322 4.52 25.09 -21.46
CA GLU A 322 5.99 25.02 -21.30
C GLU A 322 6.50 23.59 -21.50
N PHE A 323 5.86 22.59 -20.89
CA PHE A 323 6.23 21.18 -21.01
C PHE A 323 6.05 20.61 -22.43
N MET A 324 5.11 21.13 -23.22
CA MET A 324 4.98 20.78 -24.65
C MET A 324 6.19 21.23 -25.49
N HIS A 325 6.98 22.20 -25.02
CA HIS A 325 8.21 22.63 -25.69
C HIS A 325 9.47 21.92 -25.17
N GLU A 326 9.35 21.01 -24.20
CA GLU A 326 10.48 20.22 -23.72
C GLU A 326 10.92 19.19 -24.75
N THR A 327 12.22 18.87 -24.79
CA THR A 327 12.79 17.97 -25.82
C THR A 327 12.55 16.49 -25.55
N HIS A 328 11.97 16.13 -24.41
CA HIS A 328 11.74 14.73 -24.03
C HIS A 328 10.34 14.32 -24.45
N ASP A 329 10.23 13.43 -25.43
CA ASP A 329 8.96 13.02 -26.05
C ASP A 329 7.89 12.65 -25.01
N GLY A 330 8.21 11.80 -24.03
CA GLY A 330 7.25 11.39 -23.00
C GLY A 330 6.70 12.53 -22.14
N VAL A 331 7.43 13.64 -21.99
CA VAL A 331 6.94 14.83 -21.27
C VAL A 331 5.94 15.59 -22.14
N GLN A 332 6.20 15.70 -23.44
CA GLN A 332 5.29 16.34 -24.39
C GLN A 332 3.96 15.59 -24.50
N ASP A 333 4.00 14.25 -24.61
CA ASP A 333 2.78 13.44 -24.67
C ASP A 333 1.97 13.57 -23.38
N MET A 334 2.63 13.46 -22.21
CA MET A 334 1.95 13.64 -20.92
C MET A 334 1.34 15.04 -20.78
N ALA A 335 1.99 16.07 -21.30
CA ALA A 335 1.45 17.43 -21.28
C ALA A 335 0.18 17.55 -22.14
N CYS A 336 0.17 16.94 -23.33
CA CYS A 336 -0.99 16.86 -24.21
C CYS A 336 -2.14 16.06 -23.59
N ASP A 337 -1.87 14.87 -23.06
CA ASP A 337 -2.86 14.01 -22.41
C ASP A 337 -3.47 14.69 -21.17
N THR A 338 -2.63 15.32 -20.36
CA THR A 338 -3.07 16.08 -19.18
C THR A 338 -3.90 17.29 -19.60
N PHE A 339 -3.51 18.01 -20.65
CA PHE A 339 -4.27 19.15 -21.16
C PHE A 339 -5.67 18.73 -21.63
N ILE A 340 -5.78 17.64 -22.41
CA ILE A 340 -7.07 17.07 -22.83
C ILE A 340 -7.91 16.68 -21.61
N LYS A 341 -7.30 16.03 -20.60
CA LYS A 341 -8.01 15.61 -19.38
C LYS A 341 -8.54 16.79 -18.58
N VAL A 342 -7.79 17.90 -18.52
CA VAL A 342 -8.19 19.15 -17.86
C VAL A 342 -9.25 19.92 -18.65
N ASP A 343 -9.20 19.88 -19.98
CA ASP A 343 -10.20 20.53 -20.85
C ASP A 343 -11.55 19.79 -20.81
N THR A 344 -11.52 18.46 -20.71
CA THR A 344 -12.72 17.61 -20.80
C THR A 344 -13.44 17.36 -19.46
N LYS A 345 -12.78 17.54 -18.31
CA LYS A 345 -13.33 17.23 -16.98
C LYS A 345 -13.45 18.45 -16.09
#